data_AF-A0A1W1E2N3-F1
#
_entry.id   AF-A0A1W1E2N3-F1
#
_cell.length_a   1.000
_cell.length_b   1.000
_cell.length_c   1.000
_cell.angle_alpha   90.00
_cell.angle_beta   90.00
_cell.angle_gamma   90.00
#
_symmetry.space_group_name_H-M   'P 1'
#
loop_
_entity.id
_entity.type
_entity.pdbx_description
1 polymer ?
#
loop_
_entity_poly.entity_id
_entity_poly.type
_entity_poly.pdbx_seq_one_letter_code
_entity_poly.pdbx_strand_id
1 'polypeptide(L)'
;MRYLLVEGITDVSLVRYICQSEFSINFSDFKQLKPKNPEKNKINTYEYENFSIIDLKGKDNLPYVLKIIISPALEEVEKIGIIQDADDNFDDSKEFIQTAIKNSKIPSEKIQYFLTPNNKDKGDLETLLLSTIANDNEIMGCFNDYKTCLEDKNTIHPKALNKGQVHAYTMYSQKGRNLHKPQDSFIHNNIDTKLWDLGHENFKPIIVFVLSTFKD
;
A
#
# COMPACT_ATOMS: atom_id res chain seq x y z
N MET A 1 -8.43 5.18 18.98
CA MET A 1 -7.34 4.58 18.15
C MET A 1 -7.84 4.33 16.73
N ARG A 2 -7.04 4.67 15.71
CA ARG A 2 -7.37 4.51 14.30
C ARG A 2 -6.40 3.57 13.62
N TYR A 3 -6.93 2.60 12.87
CA TYR A 3 -6.13 1.56 12.22
C TYR A 3 -6.20 1.71 10.70
N LEU A 4 -5.07 1.51 10.03
CA LEU A 4 -5.00 1.33 8.59
C LEU A 4 -4.29 0.02 8.28
N LEU A 5 -5.04 -0.95 7.79
CA LEU A 5 -4.56 -2.28 7.44
C LEU A 5 -4.16 -2.28 5.97
N VAL A 6 -2.93 -2.64 5.67
CA VAL A 6 -2.40 -2.59 4.30
C VAL A 6 -1.78 -3.93 3.92
N GLU A 7 -1.85 -4.28 2.63
CA GLU A 7 -1.43 -5.60 2.15
C GLU A 7 0.06 -5.90 2.42
N GLY A 8 0.95 -4.95 2.13
CA GLY A 8 2.39 -5.15 2.25
C GLY A 8 3.21 -3.92 2.66
N ILE A 9 4.53 -4.10 2.70
CA ILE A 9 5.49 -3.09 3.17
C ILE A 9 5.61 -1.88 2.23
N THR A 10 5.37 -2.06 0.94
CA THR A 10 5.37 -0.95 -0.02
C THR A 10 4.18 -0.04 0.25
N ASP A 11 3.01 -0.60 0.55
CA ASP A 11 1.80 0.13 0.94
C ASP A 11 2.01 0.91 2.24
N VAL A 12 2.65 0.29 3.26
CA VAL A 12 3.04 0.99 4.49
C VAL A 12 3.85 2.24 4.16
N SER A 13 4.77 2.12 3.21
CA SER A 13 5.68 3.22 2.85
C SER A 13 4.96 4.32 2.09
N LEU A 14 4.03 3.97 1.19
CA LEU A 14 3.13 4.94 0.56
C LEU A 14 2.29 5.68 1.61
N VAL A 15 1.66 4.97 2.54
CA VAL A 15 0.82 5.58 3.58
C VAL A 15 1.64 6.53 4.45
N ARG A 16 2.84 6.13 4.90
CA ARG A 16 3.72 7.01 5.69
C ARG A 16 4.16 8.23 4.89
N TYR A 17 4.41 8.07 3.59
CA TYR A 17 4.75 9.17 2.69
C TYR A 17 3.58 10.14 2.50
N ILE A 18 2.35 9.65 2.33
CA ILE A 18 1.13 10.47 2.36
C ILE A 18 1.03 11.22 3.70
N CYS A 19 1.27 10.54 4.83
CA CYS A 19 1.22 11.22 6.13
C CYS A 19 2.28 12.31 6.28
N GLN A 20 3.47 12.12 5.71
CA GLN A 20 4.50 13.16 5.70
C GLN A 20 4.08 14.38 4.88
N SER A 21 3.49 14.16 3.70
CA SER A 21 2.99 15.24 2.84
C SER A 21 1.80 15.98 3.45
N GLU A 22 0.82 15.24 3.97
CA GLU A 22 -0.50 15.80 4.29
C GLU A 22 -0.71 16.16 5.77
N PHE A 23 0.03 15.52 6.68
CA PHE A 23 -0.05 15.76 8.12
C PHE A 23 1.23 16.36 8.71
N SER A 24 2.28 16.57 7.91
CA SER A 24 3.60 16.98 8.41
C SER A 24 4.19 16.00 9.46
N ILE A 25 3.81 14.73 9.40
CA ILE A 25 4.34 13.66 10.27
C ILE A 25 5.59 13.09 9.62
N ASN A 26 6.76 13.17 10.26
CA ASN A 26 7.97 12.65 9.59
C ASN A 26 7.87 11.13 9.45
N PHE A 27 8.38 10.60 8.33
CA PHE A 27 8.41 9.17 8.08
C PHE A 27 9.01 8.39 9.27
N SER A 28 10.08 8.90 9.89
CA SER A 28 10.78 8.31 11.03
C SER A 28 10.00 8.32 12.35
N ASP A 29 8.93 9.10 12.47
CA ASP A 29 8.18 9.25 13.72
C ASP A 29 7.31 8.03 14.02
N PHE A 30 6.99 7.24 12.98
CA PHE A 30 6.31 5.96 13.12
C PHE A 30 7.20 4.91 13.79
N LYS A 31 6.84 4.51 15.00
CA LYS A 31 7.56 3.49 15.77
C LYS A 31 7.07 2.10 15.35
N GLN A 32 7.98 1.28 14.84
CA GLN A 32 7.67 -0.12 14.58
C GLN A 32 7.61 -0.90 15.90
N LEU A 33 6.47 -1.54 16.17
CA LEU A 33 6.36 -2.44 17.31
C LEU A 33 7.15 -3.72 17.06
N LYS A 34 8.03 -4.06 18.01
CA LYS A 34 8.79 -5.30 17.94
C LYS A 34 7.90 -6.47 18.36
N PRO A 35 7.75 -7.51 17.52
CA PRO A 35 7.01 -8.69 17.93
C PRO A 35 7.72 -9.40 19.07
N LYS A 36 6.95 -9.99 20.00
CA LYS A 36 7.50 -10.84 21.07
C LYS A 36 8.26 -12.06 20.53
N ASN A 37 7.89 -12.56 19.36
CA ASN A 37 8.58 -13.62 18.64
C ASN A 37 8.72 -13.26 17.14
N PRO A 38 9.89 -12.79 16.69
CA PRO A 38 10.10 -12.34 15.30
C PRO A 38 9.86 -13.43 14.25
N GLU A 39 10.23 -14.68 14.53
CA GLU A 39 10.14 -15.79 13.58
C GLU A 39 8.70 -16.26 13.32
N LYS A 40 7.77 -15.93 14.22
CA LYS A 40 6.35 -16.26 14.10
C LYS A 40 5.47 -15.05 13.79
N ASN A 41 6.09 -13.93 13.43
CA ASN A 41 5.38 -12.67 13.34
C ASN A 41 4.60 -12.53 12.02
N LYS A 42 3.28 -12.70 12.12
CA LYS A 42 2.36 -12.66 10.97
C LYS A 42 2.15 -11.27 10.38
N ILE A 43 2.42 -10.20 11.14
CA ILE A 43 2.14 -8.81 10.74
C ILE A 43 3.26 -7.86 11.19
N ASN A 44 3.35 -6.65 10.68
CA ASN A 44 4.14 -5.59 11.31
C ASN A 44 3.22 -4.42 11.67
N THR A 45 3.45 -3.77 12.81
CA THR A 45 2.67 -2.60 13.23
C THR A 45 3.59 -1.39 13.35
N TYR A 46 3.15 -0.25 12.81
CA TYR A 46 3.81 1.04 12.87
C TYR A 46 2.88 2.04 13.52
N GLU A 47 3.29 2.63 14.64
CA GLU A 47 2.43 3.51 15.44
C GLU A 47 2.95 4.94 15.47
N TYR A 48 2.02 5.88 15.39
CA TYR A 48 2.23 7.30 15.63
C TYR A 48 1.01 7.83 16.37
N GLU A 49 1.19 8.32 17.60
CA GLU A 49 0.09 8.82 18.46
C GLU A 49 -1.10 7.85 18.52
N ASN A 50 -2.27 8.26 18.00
CA ASN A 50 -3.50 7.49 17.94
C ASN A 50 -3.71 6.79 16.58
N PHE A 51 -2.66 6.67 15.75
CA PHE A 51 -2.66 5.98 14.47
C PHE A 51 -1.83 4.70 14.52
N SER A 52 -2.34 3.63 13.92
CA SER A 52 -1.62 2.39 13.70
C SER A 52 -1.74 1.94 12.25
N ILE A 53 -0.61 1.75 11.58
CA ILE A 53 -0.54 1.11 10.26
C ILE A 53 -0.13 -0.35 10.47
N ILE A 54 -0.93 -1.30 9.99
CA ILE A 54 -0.65 -2.73 10.10
C ILE A 54 -0.36 -3.30 8.71
N ASP A 55 0.89 -3.71 8.51
CA ASP A 55 1.35 -4.53 7.40
C ASP A 55 0.84 -5.96 7.60
N LEU A 56 -0.10 -6.37 6.75
CA LEU A 56 -0.69 -7.70 6.78
C LEU A 56 0.28 -8.80 6.32
N LYS A 57 1.39 -8.45 5.63
CA LYS A 57 2.27 -9.43 4.96
C LYS A 57 1.50 -10.36 4.03
N GLY A 58 0.56 -9.81 3.28
CA GLY A 58 -0.35 -10.52 2.39
C GLY A 58 -1.80 -10.48 2.87
N LYS A 59 -2.72 -10.42 1.90
CA LYS A 59 -4.15 -10.22 2.14
C LYS A 59 -4.81 -11.26 3.04
N ASP A 60 -4.30 -12.49 3.06
CA ASP A 60 -4.86 -13.62 3.81
C ASP A 60 -4.81 -13.43 5.34
N ASN A 61 -4.01 -12.50 5.84
CA ASN A 61 -3.96 -12.19 7.27
C ASN A 61 -5.07 -11.23 7.73
N LEU A 62 -5.83 -10.62 6.81
CA LEU A 62 -6.91 -9.68 7.16
C LEU A 62 -7.93 -10.28 8.15
N PRO A 63 -8.51 -11.49 7.93
CA PRO A 63 -9.46 -12.07 8.89
C PRO A 63 -8.85 -12.31 10.27
N TYR A 64 -7.58 -12.68 10.33
CA TYR A 64 -6.85 -12.87 11.59
C TYR A 64 -6.70 -11.54 12.34
N VAL A 65 -6.26 -10.48 11.66
CA VAL A 65 -6.07 -9.16 12.28
C VAL A 65 -7.37 -8.59 12.80
N LEU A 66 -8.44 -8.60 11.98
CA LEU A 66 -9.74 -8.10 12.41
C LEU A 66 -10.23 -8.84 13.67
N LYS A 67 -10.21 -10.18 13.66
CA LYS A 67 -10.79 -11.00 14.73
C LYS A 67 -9.94 -11.08 16.00
N ILE A 68 -8.63 -11.19 15.86
CA ILE A 68 -7.72 -11.52 16.98
C ILE A 68 -7.02 -10.28 17.54
N ILE A 69 -6.82 -9.25 16.72
CA ILE A 69 -6.08 -8.05 17.13
C ILE A 69 -7.03 -6.89 17.39
N ILE A 70 -7.95 -6.62 16.47
CA ILE A 70 -8.81 -5.44 16.56
C ILE A 70 -10.05 -5.69 17.42
N SER A 71 -10.78 -6.79 17.21
CA SER A 71 -12.01 -7.08 17.98
C SER A 71 -11.83 -7.02 19.51
N PRO A 72 -10.71 -7.49 20.12
CA PRO A 72 -10.52 -7.37 21.56
C PRO A 72 -10.37 -5.94 22.09
N ALA A 73 -9.99 -4.97 21.24
CA ALA A 73 -9.80 -3.57 21.59
C ALA A 73 -10.90 -2.67 20.99
N LEU A 74 -12.03 -3.24 20.57
CA LEU A 74 -13.05 -2.56 19.78
C LEU A 74 -13.65 -1.32 20.44
N GLU A 75 -13.68 -1.25 21.77
CA GLU A 75 -14.17 -0.08 22.53
C GLU A 75 -13.28 1.15 22.29
N GLU A 76 -11.97 0.96 22.12
CA GLU A 76 -10.99 2.02 21.89
C GLU A 76 -10.76 2.31 20.40
N VAL A 77 -11.32 1.48 19.51
CA VAL A 77 -11.20 1.64 18.05
C VAL A 77 -12.21 2.66 17.56
N GLU A 78 -11.74 3.75 16.98
CA GLU A 78 -12.57 4.79 16.35
C GLU A 78 -12.87 4.45 14.90
N LYS A 79 -11.83 4.11 14.12
CA LYS A 79 -11.93 3.88 12.67
C LYS A 79 -10.90 2.89 12.18
N ILE A 80 -11.28 2.13 11.15
CA ILE A 80 -10.45 1.13 10.49
C ILE A 80 -10.53 1.37 8.98
N GLY A 81 -9.40 1.67 8.37
CA GLY A 81 -9.21 1.62 6.91
C GLY A 81 -8.55 0.31 6.50
N ILE A 82 -8.91 -0.22 5.34
CA ILE A 82 -8.29 -1.39 4.72
C ILE A 82 -7.85 -1.03 3.31
N ILE A 83 -6.59 -1.26 2.95
CA ILE A 83 -6.06 -1.12 1.59
C ILE A 83 -5.54 -2.49 1.14
N GLN A 84 -6.04 -2.99 0.01
CA GLN A 84 -5.57 -4.21 -0.64
C GLN A 84 -5.58 -4.07 -2.15
N ASP A 85 -4.90 -4.98 -2.84
CA ASP A 85 -4.94 -5.05 -4.30
C ASP A 85 -6.30 -5.53 -4.81
N ALA A 86 -6.79 -4.90 -5.89
CA ALA A 86 -7.89 -5.46 -6.68
C ALA A 86 -7.48 -6.71 -7.47
N ASP A 87 -6.17 -6.99 -7.54
CA ASP A 87 -5.55 -8.10 -8.30
C ASP A 87 -6.11 -8.17 -9.73
N ASP A 88 -6.43 -9.37 -10.22
CA ASP A 88 -6.96 -9.58 -11.57
C ASP A 88 -8.49 -9.44 -11.64
N ASN A 89 -9.19 -9.43 -10.50
CA ASN A 89 -10.65 -9.31 -10.40
C ASN A 89 -11.06 -8.48 -9.18
N PHE A 90 -11.54 -7.27 -9.47
CA PHE A 90 -12.01 -6.32 -8.46
C PHE A 90 -13.13 -6.87 -7.57
N ASP A 91 -14.11 -7.56 -8.16
CA ASP A 91 -15.28 -8.04 -7.43
C ASP A 91 -14.91 -9.17 -6.46
N ASP A 92 -13.98 -10.06 -6.85
CA ASP A 92 -13.49 -11.13 -5.97
C ASP A 92 -12.73 -10.56 -4.77
N SER A 93 -11.82 -9.60 -5.00
CA SER A 93 -11.08 -8.93 -3.92
C SER A 93 -12.02 -8.17 -2.98
N LYS A 94 -13.06 -7.52 -3.54
CA LYS A 94 -14.10 -6.84 -2.76
C LYS A 94 -14.91 -7.83 -1.92
N GLU A 95 -15.35 -8.94 -2.49
CA GLU A 95 -16.10 -9.98 -1.78
C GLU A 95 -15.28 -10.57 -0.62
N PHE A 96 -13.97 -10.79 -0.84
CA PHE A 96 -13.06 -11.26 0.20
C PHE A 96 -13.03 -10.31 1.40
N ILE A 97 -12.83 -9.00 1.17
CA ILE A 97 -12.81 -7.99 2.24
C ILE A 97 -14.16 -7.94 2.96
N GLN A 98 -15.26 -7.89 2.21
CA GLN A 98 -16.60 -7.83 2.79
C GLN A 98 -16.91 -9.06 3.66
N THR A 99 -16.48 -10.24 3.23
CA THR A 99 -16.61 -11.48 3.99
C THR A 99 -15.77 -11.43 5.28
N ALA A 100 -14.53 -10.95 5.21
CA ALA A 100 -13.67 -10.78 6.38
C ALA A 100 -14.29 -9.79 7.40
N ILE A 101 -14.82 -8.67 6.93
CA ILE A 101 -15.52 -7.67 7.76
C ILE A 101 -16.73 -8.30 8.44
N LYS A 102 -17.63 -8.94 7.67
CA LYS A 102 -18.84 -9.58 8.21
C LYS A 102 -18.51 -10.62 9.28
N ASN A 103 -17.46 -11.41 9.07
CA ASN A 103 -17.04 -12.45 10.01
C ASN A 103 -16.35 -11.90 11.27
N SER A 104 -15.82 -10.68 11.22
CA SER A 104 -15.17 -10.04 12.37
C SER A 104 -16.15 -9.56 13.45
N LYS A 105 -17.43 -9.36 13.11
CA LYS A 105 -18.47 -8.74 13.95
C LYS A 105 -18.14 -7.31 14.41
N ILE A 106 -17.16 -6.66 13.80
CA ILE A 106 -16.89 -5.24 14.00
C ILE A 106 -18.01 -4.45 13.30
N PRO A 107 -18.58 -3.42 13.93
CA PRO A 107 -19.60 -2.60 13.31
C PRO A 107 -19.11 -1.98 12.00
N SER A 108 -19.89 -2.15 10.93
CA SER A 108 -19.50 -1.76 9.57
C SER A 108 -19.24 -0.26 9.43
N GLU A 109 -19.87 0.57 10.25
CA GLU A 109 -19.67 2.03 10.28
C GLU A 109 -18.26 2.43 10.76
N LYS A 110 -17.56 1.55 11.48
CA LYS A 110 -16.16 1.77 11.87
C LYS A 110 -15.18 1.39 10.75
N ILE A 111 -15.62 0.72 9.69
CA ILE A 111 -14.74 0.16 8.67
C ILE A 111 -15.00 0.80 7.30
N GLN A 112 -13.91 1.18 6.64
CA GLN A 112 -13.88 1.50 5.21
C GLN A 112 -12.76 0.72 4.52
N TYR A 113 -12.87 0.51 3.22
CA TYR A 113 -11.85 -0.15 2.42
C TYR A 113 -11.62 0.55 1.09
N PHE A 114 -10.43 0.34 0.54
CA PHE A 114 -9.97 0.83 -0.74
C PHE A 114 -9.22 -0.28 -1.45
N LEU A 115 -9.60 -0.55 -2.70
CA LEU A 115 -8.86 -1.46 -3.57
C LEU A 115 -7.96 -0.67 -4.51
N THR A 116 -6.66 -0.95 -4.53
CA THR A 116 -5.75 -0.33 -5.52
C THR A 116 -6.11 -0.81 -6.93
N PRO A 117 -5.89 0.02 -7.98
CA PRO A 117 -5.21 1.31 -7.93
C PRO A 117 -6.10 2.50 -7.52
N ASN A 118 -7.42 2.42 -7.74
CA ASN A 118 -8.31 3.59 -7.67
C ASN A 118 -9.71 3.30 -7.11
N ASN A 119 -9.89 2.15 -6.46
CA ASN A 119 -11.13 1.64 -5.88
C ASN A 119 -12.25 1.39 -6.90
N LYS A 120 -11.89 1.11 -8.16
CA LYS A 120 -12.83 0.80 -9.22
C LYS A 120 -12.29 -0.23 -10.21
N ASP A 121 -11.06 -0.03 -10.66
CA ASP A 121 -10.44 -0.87 -11.67
C ASP A 121 -9.63 -2.01 -10.99
N LYS A 122 -9.37 -3.06 -11.75
CA LYS A 122 -8.45 -4.12 -11.33
C LYS A 122 -7.00 -3.61 -11.31
N GLY A 123 -6.13 -4.29 -10.58
CA GLY A 123 -4.72 -3.96 -10.47
C GLY A 123 -4.22 -3.95 -9.04
N ASP A 124 -3.06 -3.34 -8.87
CA ASP A 124 -2.30 -3.34 -7.64
C ASP A 124 -1.68 -1.95 -7.37
N LEU A 125 -0.94 -1.83 -6.26
CA LEU A 125 -0.17 -0.62 -5.98
C LEU A 125 0.79 -0.27 -7.12
N GLU A 126 1.47 -1.26 -7.72
CA GLU A 126 2.36 -1.00 -8.86
C GLU A 126 1.60 -0.40 -10.06
N THR A 127 0.37 -0.84 -10.31
CA THR A 127 -0.52 -0.26 -11.33
C THR A 127 -0.78 1.22 -11.06
N LEU A 128 -1.04 1.60 -9.81
CA LEU A 128 -1.20 3.00 -9.40
C LEU A 128 0.10 3.79 -9.66
N LEU A 129 1.24 3.29 -9.20
CA LEU A 129 2.54 3.95 -9.35
C LEU A 129 2.88 4.19 -10.83
N LEU A 130 2.78 3.16 -11.67
CA LEU A 130 3.04 3.25 -13.11
C LEU A 130 2.10 4.25 -13.81
N SER A 131 0.84 4.34 -13.37
CA SER A 131 -0.13 5.28 -13.96
C SER A 131 0.25 6.75 -13.75
N THR A 132 1.09 7.05 -12.74
CA THR A 132 1.50 8.43 -12.41
C THR A 132 2.71 8.91 -13.21
N ILE A 133 3.42 7.97 -13.83
CA ILE A 133 4.63 8.22 -14.63
C ILE A 133 4.43 7.88 -16.10
N ALA A 134 3.22 7.48 -16.51
CA ALA A 134 2.93 7.03 -17.87
C ALA A 134 3.22 8.08 -18.96
N ASN A 135 3.25 9.37 -18.59
CA ASN A 135 3.57 10.48 -19.48
C ASN A 135 5.08 10.82 -19.56
N ASP A 136 5.94 10.09 -18.83
CA ASP A 136 7.41 10.21 -18.91
C ASP A 136 7.93 9.46 -20.16
N ASN A 137 7.75 10.08 -21.32
CA ASN A 137 7.73 9.37 -22.61
C ASN A 137 9.03 8.65 -23.00
N GLU A 138 10.21 9.16 -22.63
CA GLU A 138 11.48 8.57 -23.09
C GLU A 138 11.85 7.33 -22.27
N ILE A 139 11.80 7.43 -20.94
CA ILE A 139 12.14 6.32 -20.04
C ILE A 139 11.04 5.25 -20.08
N MET A 140 9.77 5.66 -20.12
CA MET A 140 8.66 4.72 -20.23
C MET A 140 8.64 3.99 -21.56
N GLY A 141 9.11 4.62 -22.65
CA GLY A 141 9.32 3.94 -23.93
C GLY A 141 10.23 2.72 -23.79
N CYS A 142 11.40 2.89 -23.14
CA CYS A 142 12.32 1.78 -22.89
C CYS A 142 11.70 0.66 -22.05
N PHE A 143 10.90 1.00 -21.04
CA PHE A 143 10.24 -0.01 -20.21
C PHE A 143 9.10 -0.72 -20.93
N ASN A 144 8.36 -0.02 -21.78
CA ASN A 144 7.31 -0.61 -22.59
C ASN A 144 7.89 -1.59 -23.60
N ASP A 145 8.97 -1.23 -24.29
CA ASP A 145 9.67 -2.14 -25.20
C ASP A 145 10.16 -3.41 -24.49
N TYR A 146 10.73 -3.24 -23.29
CA TYR A 146 11.14 -4.38 -22.44
C TYR A 146 9.95 -5.25 -22.03
N LYS A 147 8.84 -4.63 -21.61
CA LYS A 147 7.62 -5.34 -21.20
C LYS A 147 7.00 -6.10 -22.37
N THR A 148 6.88 -5.49 -23.54
CA THR A 148 6.38 -6.15 -24.77
C THR A 148 7.26 -7.35 -25.14
N CYS A 149 8.59 -7.21 -25.08
CA CYS A 149 9.49 -8.32 -25.35
C CYS A 149 9.27 -9.53 -24.42
N LEU A 150 8.89 -9.29 -23.17
CA LEU A 150 8.60 -10.33 -22.18
C LEU A 150 7.19 -10.92 -22.32
N GLU A 151 6.19 -10.09 -22.62
CA GLU A 151 4.80 -10.53 -22.85
C GLU A 151 4.71 -11.51 -24.03
N ASP A 152 5.49 -11.27 -25.08
CA ASP A 152 5.60 -12.16 -26.25
C ASP A 152 6.08 -13.58 -25.90
N LYS A 153 6.65 -13.79 -24.70
CA LYS A 153 7.07 -15.10 -24.22
C LYS A 153 5.96 -15.87 -23.50
N ASN A 154 4.80 -15.25 -23.22
CA ASN A 154 3.59 -15.80 -22.60
C ASN A 154 3.80 -16.72 -21.37
N THR A 155 4.91 -16.55 -20.67
CA THR A 155 5.33 -17.36 -19.50
C THR A 155 5.38 -16.55 -18.22
N ILE A 156 5.19 -15.23 -18.30
CA ILE A 156 5.38 -14.30 -17.20
C ILE A 156 4.03 -13.69 -16.82
N HIS A 157 3.69 -13.77 -15.54
CA HIS A 157 2.46 -13.21 -15.00
C HIS A 157 2.47 -11.67 -15.09
N PRO A 158 1.36 -11.00 -15.46
CA PRO A 158 1.29 -9.53 -15.56
C PRO A 158 1.76 -8.78 -14.30
N LYS A 159 1.37 -9.26 -13.10
CA LYS A 159 1.85 -8.74 -11.80
C LYS A 159 3.39 -8.75 -11.68
N ALA A 160 4.06 -9.77 -12.21
CA ALA A 160 5.52 -9.84 -12.19
C ALA A 160 6.16 -8.81 -13.14
N LEU A 161 5.51 -8.52 -14.28
CA LEU A 161 5.95 -7.49 -15.22
C LEU A 161 5.83 -6.09 -14.61
N ASN A 162 4.68 -5.76 -14.00
CA ASN A 162 4.47 -4.47 -13.36
C ASN A 162 5.47 -4.25 -12.20
N LYS A 163 5.69 -5.28 -11.38
CA LYS A 163 6.72 -5.24 -10.32
C LYS A 163 8.13 -5.04 -10.87
N GLY A 164 8.48 -5.75 -11.94
CA GLY A 164 9.76 -5.56 -12.62
C GLY A 164 9.95 -4.14 -13.14
N GLN A 165 8.90 -3.57 -13.73
CA GLN A 165 8.91 -2.22 -14.29
C GLN A 165 9.06 -1.15 -13.19
N VAL A 166 8.28 -1.22 -12.11
CA VAL A 166 8.42 -0.31 -10.96
C VAL A 166 9.80 -0.42 -10.33
N HIS A 167 10.32 -1.65 -10.18
CA HIS A 167 11.65 -1.87 -9.63
C HIS A 167 12.74 -1.26 -10.51
N ALA A 168 12.66 -1.46 -11.82
CA ALA A 168 13.61 -0.90 -12.75
C ALA A 168 13.52 0.64 -12.79
N TYR A 169 12.33 1.22 -12.85
CA TYR A 169 12.13 2.67 -12.77
C TYR A 169 12.72 3.26 -11.49
N THR A 170 12.50 2.61 -10.34
CA THR A 170 13.08 3.00 -9.04
C THR A 170 14.61 3.00 -9.07
N MET A 171 15.22 1.99 -9.69
CA MET A 171 16.69 1.87 -9.80
C MET A 171 17.30 2.93 -10.72
N TYR A 172 16.67 3.23 -11.86
CA TYR A 172 17.22 4.16 -12.86
C TYR A 172 17.01 5.64 -12.51
N SER A 173 15.84 5.99 -11.96
CA SER A 173 15.45 7.39 -11.67
C SER A 173 16.35 8.09 -10.65
N GLN A 174 17.02 7.35 -9.76
CA GLN A 174 17.78 7.92 -8.63
C GLN A 174 19.30 8.01 -8.87
N LYS A 175 19.75 8.10 -10.13
CA LYS A 175 21.15 8.37 -10.53
C LYS A 175 22.19 7.49 -9.78
N GLY A 176 21.91 6.19 -9.63
CA GLY A 176 22.85 5.23 -9.03
C GLY A 176 22.76 5.08 -7.50
N ARG A 177 21.75 5.66 -6.83
CA ARG A 177 21.36 5.18 -5.50
C ARG A 177 20.69 3.82 -5.69
N ASN A 178 21.35 2.74 -5.30
CA ASN A 178 20.85 1.38 -5.44
C ASN A 178 19.66 1.12 -4.49
N LEU A 179 18.49 1.70 -4.79
CA LEU A 179 17.24 1.40 -4.10
C LEU A 179 16.76 0.04 -4.55
N HIS A 180 17.29 -0.99 -3.91
CA HIS A 180 16.98 -2.39 -4.24
C HIS A 180 15.55 -2.81 -3.88
N LYS A 181 14.77 -1.93 -3.25
CA LYS A 181 13.47 -2.26 -2.66
C LYS A 181 12.43 -1.18 -2.99
N PRO A 182 11.27 -1.54 -3.56
CA PRO A 182 10.22 -0.57 -3.90
C PRO A 182 9.75 0.30 -2.73
N GLN A 183 9.74 -0.21 -1.50
CA GLN A 183 9.37 0.58 -0.32
C GLN A 183 10.31 1.78 -0.05
N ASP A 184 11.58 1.70 -0.46
CA ASP A 184 12.56 2.78 -0.25
C ASP A 184 12.44 3.86 -1.33
N SER A 185 11.57 3.65 -2.33
CA SER A 185 11.36 4.56 -3.45
C SER A 185 10.59 5.83 -3.07
N PHE A 186 9.94 5.86 -1.90
CA PHE A 186 9.25 7.05 -1.39
C PHE A 186 10.19 7.92 -0.55
N ILE A 187 10.83 7.29 0.46
CA ILE A 187 11.75 7.94 1.39
C ILE A 187 12.98 7.04 1.54
N HIS A 188 14.17 7.60 1.32
CA HIS A 188 15.44 6.91 1.55
C HIS A 188 16.32 7.71 2.50
N ASN A 189 16.78 7.09 3.59
CA ASN A 189 17.56 7.76 4.65
C ASN A 189 16.88 9.04 5.18
N ASN A 190 15.56 8.99 5.38
CA ASN A 190 14.72 10.13 5.80
C ASN A 190 14.70 11.32 4.82
N ILE A 191 15.07 11.09 3.56
CA ILE A 191 15.02 12.09 2.50
C ILE A 191 14.02 11.61 1.44
N ASP A 192 13.12 12.52 1.06
CA ASP A 192 12.22 12.33 -0.09
C ASP A 192 13.02 12.10 -1.37
N THR A 193 12.75 10.97 -2.02
CA THR A 193 13.37 10.61 -3.30
C THR A 193 12.88 11.51 -4.44
N LYS A 194 11.71 12.15 -4.26
CA LYS A 194 10.95 12.90 -5.26
C LYS A 194 10.56 12.06 -6.48
N LEU A 195 10.52 10.75 -6.31
CA LEU A 195 10.18 9.84 -7.41
C LEU A 195 8.68 9.86 -7.71
N TRP A 196 7.85 9.99 -6.68
CA TRP A 196 6.40 9.93 -6.78
C TRP A 196 5.80 11.29 -6.46
N ASP A 197 5.18 11.91 -7.47
CA ASP A 197 4.45 13.15 -7.32
C ASP A 197 3.04 12.87 -6.78
N LEU A 198 2.85 13.04 -5.46
CA LEU A 198 1.54 12.91 -4.82
C LEU A 198 0.51 13.95 -5.31
N GLY A 199 0.95 14.99 -6.02
CA GLY A 199 0.07 15.94 -6.70
C GLY A 199 -0.60 15.36 -7.96
N HIS A 200 -0.12 14.24 -8.48
CA HIS A 200 -0.71 13.58 -9.64
C HIS A 200 -2.14 13.08 -9.33
N GLU A 201 -3.08 13.30 -10.26
CA GLU A 201 -4.51 13.04 -10.04
C GLU A 201 -4.84 11.59 -9.64
N ASN A 202 -4.07 10.63 -10.14
CA ASN A 202 -4.22 9.21 -9.82
C ASN A 202 -3.95 8.87 -8.34
N PHE A 203 -3.17 9.66 -7.60
CA PHE A 203 -3.00 9.45 -6.16
C PHE A 203 -4.18 10.01 -5.33
N LYS A 204 -4.97 10.92 -5.89
CA LYS A 204 -6.04 11.61 -5.15
C LYS A 204 -7.01 10.63 -4.47
N PRO A 205 -7.50 9.54 -5.09
CA PRO A 205 -8.42 8.62 -4.43
C PRO A 205 -7.83 7.96 -3.18
N ILE A 206 -6.58 7.48 -3.24
CA ILE A 206 -5.94 6.81 -2.10
C ILE A 206 -5.55 7.83 -1.02
N ILE A 207 -5.12 9.04 -1.39
CA ILE A 207 -4.87 10.12 -0.42
C ILE A 207 -6.15 10.44 0.35
N VAL A 208 -7.26 10.69 -0.35
CA VAL A 208 -8.56 10.98 0.29
C VAL A 208 -8.97 9.84 1.23
N PHE A 209 -8.74 8.59 0.85
CA PHE A 209 -9.03 7.43 1.70
C PHE A 209 -8.15 7.35 2.96
N VAL A 210 -6.84 7.57 2.83
CA VAL A 210 -5.91 7.58 3.98
C VAL A 210 -6.28 8.72 4.92
N LEU A 211 -6.52 9.92 4.38
CA LEU A 211 -6.92 11.08 5.16
C LEU A 211 -8.25 10.87 5.87
N SER A 212 -9.25 10.29 5.19
CA SER A 212 -10.54 10.00 5.84
C SER A 212 -10.42 8.95 6.94
N THR A 213 -9.40 8.08 6.90
CA THR A 213 -9.15 7.10 7.97
C THR A 213 -8.56 7.75 9.21
N PHE A 214 -7.68 8.74 9.04
CA PHE A 214 -6.92 9.36 10.13
C PHE A 214 -7.48 10.70 10.64
N LYS A 215 -8.22 11.45 9.82
CA LYS A 215 -8.91 12.68 10.23
C LYS A 215 -10.23 12.36 10.95
N ASP A 216 -10.60 13.24 11.88
CA ASP A 216 -11.92 13.29 12.52
C ASP A 216 -13.04 13.54 11.50
#